data_AF-A0A2V9PZD8-F1
#
_entry.id   AF-A0A2V9PZD8-F1
#
_cell.length_a   1.000
_cell.length_b   1.000
_cell.length_c   1.000
_cell.angle_alpha   90.00
_cell.angle_beta   90.00
_cell.angle_gamma   90.00
#
_symmetry.space_group_name_H-M   'P 1'
#
loop_
_entity.id
_entity.type
_entity.pdbx_description
1 polymer ?
#
loop_
_entity_poly.entity_id
_entity_poly.type
_entity_poly.pdbx_seq_one_letter_code
_entity_poly.pdbx_strand_id
1 'polypeptide(L)'
;MLNDAVNLPIRFPKECLSTDELWADSSEPANSITRDKASDTLCLTIDVWERGQRSYYRMRENSPALIESELYRIINSLIQPHLVEASAVQSSSRPKGHLPN
;
A
#
# COMPACT_ATOMS: atom_id res chain seq x y z
N MET A 1 0.03 15.27 9.82
CA MET A 1 -0.50 14.05 9.16
C MET A 1 -1.54 14.32 8.06
N LEU A 2 -2.80 14.65 8.38
CA LEU A 2 -3.87 14.73 7.34
C LEU A 2 -3.59 15.81 6.29
N ASN A 3 -3.10 16.96 6.71
CA ASN A 3 -2.73 18.05 5.80
C ASN A 3 -1.56 17.66 4.86
N ASP A 4 -0.63 16.81 5.30
CA ASP A 4 0.45 16.30 4.44
C ASP A 4 -0.12 15.35 3.37
N ALA A 5 -0.99 14.42 3.79
CA ALA A 5 -1.63 13.46 2.90
C ALA A 5 -2.54 14.11 1.85
N VAL A 6 -3.34 15.11 2.25
CA VAL A 6 -4.21 15.84 1.30
C VAL A 6 -3.37 16.57 0.24
N ASN A 7 -2.16 17.04 0.59
CA ASN A 7 -1.30 17.82 -0.30
C ASN A 7 -0.28 16.98 -1.09
N LEU A 8 -0.16 15.68 -0.85
CA LEU A 8 0.74 14.78 -1.58
C LEU A 8 0.56 14.87 -3.11
N PRO A 9 -0.67 14.81 -3.66
CA PRO A 9 -0.90 14.94 -5.10
C PRO A 9 -0.50 16.30 -5.68
N ILE A 10 -0.57 17.35 -4.87
CA ILE A 10 -0.18 18.71 -5.29
C ILE A 10 1.35 18.83 -5.33
N ARG A 11 2.03 18.26 -4.34
CA ARG A 11 3.50 18.31 -4.21
C ARG A 11 4.21 17.38 -5.20
N PHE A 12 3.63 16.20 -5.44
CA PHE A 12 4.23 15.13 -6.24
C PHE A 12 3.24 14.58 -7.30
N PRO A 13 2.75 15.43 -8.22
CA PRO A 13 1.71 15.03 -9.17
C PRO A 13 2.15 13.89 -10.10
N LYS A 14 3.45 13.77 -10.39
CA LYS A 14 4.01 12.70 -11.24
C LYS A 14 4.13 11.34 -10.55
N GLU A 15 4.01 11.30 -9.23
CA GLU A 15 4.04 10.05 -8.46
C GLU A 15 2.63 9.50 -8.19
N CYS A 16 1.60 10.29 -8.50
CA CYS A 16 0.21 9.90 -8.39
C CYS A 16 -0.30 9.36 -9.72
N LEU A 17 -0.70 8.09 -9.74
CA LEU A 17 -1.16 7.41 -10.95
C LEU A 17 -2.66 7.59 -11.17
N SER A 18 -3.03 7.84 -12.42
CA SER A 18 -4.42 7.84 -12.88
C SER A 18 -4.96 6.40 -13.01
N THR A 19 -6.28 6.25 -13.14
CA THR A 19 -6.90 4.92 -13.34
C THR A 19 -6.39 4.23 -14.61
N ASP A 20 -6.09 4.98 -15.68
CA ASP A 20 -5.64 4.40 -16.95
C ASP A 20 -4.20 3.86 -16.89
N GLU A 21 -3.43 4.28 -15.89
CA GLU A 21 -2.07 3.80 -15.61
C GLU A 21 -2.08 2.56 -14.70
N LEU A 22 -3.25 2.12 -14.23
CA LEU A 22 -3.41 1.02 -13.30
C LEU A 22 -4.08 -0.20 -13.93
N TRP A 23 -3.60 -1.38 -13.58
CA TRP A 23 -4.33 -2.62 -13.80
C TRP A 23 -4.56 -3.31 -12.47
N ALA A 24 -5.60 -4.14 -12.40
CA ALA A 24 -5.93 -4.91 -11.21
C ALA A 24 -5.76 -6.39 -11.51
N ASP A 25 -5.16 -7.10 -10.56
CA ASP A 25 -4.95 -8.53 -10.71
C ASP A 25 -6.29 -9.26 -10.64
N SER A 26 -6.69 -9.84 -11.78
CA SER A 26 -7.95 -10.58 -11.90
C SER A 26 -7.97 -11.89 -11.09
N SER A 27 -6.82 -12.34 -10.58
CA SER A 27 -6.75 -13.50 -9.69
C SER A 27 -7.14 -13.18 -8.25
N GLU A 28 -7.19 -11.89 -7.88
CA GLU A 28 -7.46 -11.45 -6.51
C GLU A 28 -8.96 -11.17 -6.28
N PRO A 29 -9.55 -11.67 -5.19
CA PRO A 29 -10.92 -11.37 -4.83
C PRO A 29 -11.17 -9.84 -4.80
N ALA A 30 -12.23 -9.42 -5.46
CA ALA A 30 -12.65 -8.03 -5.62
C ALA A 30 -11.66 -7.10 -6.35
N ASN A 31 -10.65 -7.63 -7.07
CA ASN A 31 -9.66 -6.82 -7.79
C ASN A 31 -9.00 -5.75 -6.90
N SER A 32 -8.82 -6.09 -5.61
CA SER A 32 -8.38 -5.15 -4.58
C SER A 32 -6.88 -4.84 -4.65
N ILE A 33 -6.13 -5.62 -5.43
CA ILE A 33 -4.71 -5.40 -5.70
C ILE A 33 -4.57 -4.66 -7.03
N THR A 34 -4.16 -3.39 -6.94
CA THR A 34 -3.83 -2.56 -8.10
C THR A 34 -2.33 -2.45 -8.29
N ARG A 35 -1.88 -2.49 -9.54
CA ARG A 35 -0.47 -2.37 -9.95
C ARG A 35 -0.33 -1.31 -11.04
N ASP A 36 0.84 -0.69 -11.09
CA ASP A 36 1.25 0.16 -12.22
C ASP A 36 1.39 -0.71 -13.48
N LYS A 37 0.72 -0.34 -14.57
CA LYS A 37 0.84 -1.02 -15.87
C LYS A 37 2.27 -1.00 -16.42
N ALA A 38 3.02 0.07 -16.18
CA ALA A 38 4.34 0.24 -16.76
C ALA A 38 5.41 -0.62 -16.08
N SER A 39 5.34 -0.76 -14.76
CA SER A 39 6.40 -1.38 -13.96
C SER A 39 5.98 -2.60 -13.17
N ASP A 40 4.70 -2.99 -13.25
CA ASP A 40 4.11 -4.08 -12.48
C ASP A 40 4.19 -3.92 -10.95
N THR A 41 4.46 -2.70 -10.50
CA THR A 41 4.68 -2.39 -9.08
C THR A 41 3.34 -2.25 -8.36
N LEU A 42 3.22 -2.84 -7.17
CA LEU A 42 2.03 -2.67 -6.32
C LEU A 42 1.77 -1.20 -6.06
N CYS A 43 0.51 -0.82 -6.10
CA CYS A 43 0.05 0.53 -5.86
C CYS A 43 -0.88 0.58 -4.65
N LEU A 44 -0.63 1.53 -3.77
CA LEU A 44 -1.46 1.82 -2.62
C LEU A 44 -2.47 2.89 -2.99
N THR A 45 -3.75 2.59 -2.72
CA THR A 45 -4.83 3.59 -2.82
C THR A 45 -4.97 4.32 -1.50
N ILE A 46 -4.93 5.64 -1.55
CA ILE A 46 -5.10 6.51 -0.39
C ILE A 46 -6.37 7.33 -0.58
N ASP A 47 -7.29 7.20 0.37
CA ASP A 47 -8.55 7.92 0.42
C ASP A 47 -8.65 8.67 1.75
N VAL A 48 -8.49 9.99 1.69
CA VAL A 48 -8.52 10.88 2.86
C VAL A 48 -9.80 11.71 2.83
N TRP A 49 -10.63 11.55 3.86
CA TRP A 49 -11.84 12.34 4.07
C TRP A 49 -11.63 13.30 5.25
N GLU A 50 -11.64 14.60 4.98
CA GLU A 50 -11.50 15.64 6.01
C GLU A 50 -12.49 16.78 5.77
N ARG A 51 -13.38 17.05 6.74
CA ARG A 51 -14.28 18.22 6.75
C ARG A 51 -15.08 18.42 5.44
N GLY A 52 -15.52 17.33 4.81
CA GLY A 52 -16.27 17.36 3.55
C GLY A 52 -15.40 17.46 2.29
N GLN A 53 -14.07 17.49 2.44
CA GLN A 53 -13.12 17.35 1.34
C GLN A 53 -12.62 15.91 1.27
N ARG A 54 -12.45 15.41 0.04
CA ARG A 54 -11.91 14.09 -0.26
C ARG A 54 -10.65 14.25 -1.10
N SER A 55 -9.54 13.68 -0.65
CA SER A 55 -8.35 13.48 -1.47
C SER A 55 -8.22 12.00 -1.78
N TYR A 56 -8.21 11.65 -3.06
CA TYR A 56 -8.21 10.27 -3.54
C TYR A 56 -7.15 10.10 -4.62
N TYR A 57 -6.14 9.28 -4.35
CA TYR A 57 -5.00 9.08 -5.24
C TYR A 57 -4.37 7.70 -5.06
N ARG A 58 -3.59 7.25 -6.05
CA ARG A 58 -2.80 6.02 -5.97
C ARG A 58 -1.33 6.33 -6.19
N MET A 59 -0.46 5.67 -5.45
CA MET A 59 0.99 5.77 -5.61
C MET A 59 1.59 4.37 -5.58
N ARG A 60 2.71 4.17 -6.27
CA ARG A 60 3.49 2.92 -6.14
C ARG A 60 3.93 2.74 -4.69
N GLU A 61 3.96 1.51 -4.19
CA GLU A 61 4.40 1.20 -2.82
C GLU A 61 5.84 1.65 -2.55
N ASN A 62 6.66 1.71 -3.60
CA ASN A 62 8.06 2.13 -3.56
C ASN A 62 8.27 3.61 -3.93
N SER A 63 7.20 4.40 -4.05
CA SER A 63 7.28 5.84 -4.28
C SER A 63 8.08 6.52 -3.15
N PRO A 64 9.15 7.28 -3.47
CA PRO A 64 9.87 8.05 -2.46
C PRO A 64 8.96 9.05 -1.73
N ALA A 65 8.08 9.75 -2.48
CA ALA A 65 7.14 10.69 -1.88
C ALA A 65 6.16 10.00 -0.91
N LEU A 66 5.74 8.77 -1.21
CA LEU A 66 4.92 7.98 -0.29
C LEU A 66 5.71 7.54 0.94
N ILE A 67 6.88 6.94 0.75
CA ILE A 67 7.74 6.40 1.82
C ILE A 67 8.11 7.49 2.83
N GLU A 68 8.40 8.69 2.35
CA GLU A 68 8.79 9.83 3.18
C GLU A 68 7.58 10.55 3.81
N SER A 69 6.35 10.28 3.35
CA SER A 69 5.15 10.92 3.87
C SER A 69 4.88 10.59 5.33
N GLU A 70 4.32 11.56 6.06
CA GLU A 70 4.05 11.40 7.48
C GLU A 70 2.98 10.32 7.71
N LEU A 71 1.97 10.27 6.84
CA LEU A 71 0.90 9.28 6.89
C LEU A 71 1.44 7.86 6.79
N TYR A 72 2.27 7.58 5.77
CA TYR A 72 2.82 6.25 5.54
C TYR A 72 3.71 5.80 6.69
N ARG A 73 4.55 6.70 7.22
CA ARG A 73 5.43 6.42 8.36
C ARG A 73 4.65 6.11 9.64
N ILE A 74 3.57 6.85 9.91
CA ILE A 74 2.71 6.62 11.08
C ILE A 74 1.94 5.32 10.93
N ILE A 75 1.30 5.07 9.78
CA ILE A 75 0.57 3.81 9.57
C ILE A 75 1.53 2.63 9.74
N ASN A 76 2.71 2.68 9.11
CA ASN A 76 3.71 1.62 9.25
C ASN A 76 4.16 1.45 10.69
N SER A 77 4.43 2.52 11.45
CA SER A 77 4.85 2.39 12.85
C SER A 77 3.77 1.76 13.73
N LEU A 78 2.49 1.98 13.42
CA LEU A 78 1.36 1.39 14.13
C LEU A 78 1.13 -0.08 13.78
N ILE A 79 1.31 -0.47 12.51
CA ILE A 79 1.07 -1.86 12.08
C ILE A 79 2.29 -2.77 12.28
N GLN A 80 3.51 -2.23 12.26
CA GLN A 80 4.75 -3.01 12.27
C GLN A 80 4.83 -4.02 13.43
N PRO A 81 4.45 -3.69 14.68
CA PRO A 81 4.49 -4.65 15.79
C PRO A 81 3.62 -5.89 15.52
N HIS A 82 2.45 -5.69 14.90
CA HIS A 82 1.51 -6.76 14.60
C HIS A 82 1.96 -7.64 13.43
N LEU A 83 2.71 -7.07 12.47
CA LEU A 83 3.30 -7.83 11.36
C LEU A 83 4.43 -8.75 11.85
N VAL A 84 5.23 -8.28 12.80
CA VAL A 84 6.31 -9.09 13.42
C VAL A 84 5.73 -10.23 14.25
N GLU A 85 4.69 -9.95 15.03
CA GLU A 85 3.98 -10.96 15.82
C GLU A 85 3.32 -12.02 14.93
N ALA A 86 2.61 -11.62 13.87
CA ALA A 86 2.00 -12.55 12.93
C ALA A 86 3.02 -13.47 12.22
N SER A 87 4.20 -12.92 11.89
CA SER A 87 5.29 -13.67 11.26
C SER A 87 5.94 -14.67 12.22
N ALA A 88 6.04 -14.33 13.51
CA ALA A 88 6.52 -15.23 14.55
C ALA A 88 5.53 -16.39 14.82
N VAL A 89 4.22 -16.10 14.78
CA VAL A 89 3.19 -17.13 14.95
C VAL A 89 3.16 -18.09 13.75
N GLN A 90 3.21 -17.60 12.50
CA GLN A 90 3.23 -18.45 11.29
C GLN A 90 4.47 -19.35 11.19
N SER A 91 5.62 -18.88 11.68
CA SER A 91 6.85 -19.70 11.71
C SER A 91 6.80 -20.78 12.79
N SER A 92 6.07 -20.56 13.89
CA SER A 92 5.87 -21.55 14.96
C SER A 92 4.84 -22.65 14.64
N SER A 93 3.92 -22.39 13.71
CA SER A 93 2.81 -23.30 13.38
C SER A 93 3.04 -24.18 12.15
N ARG A 94 4.20 -24.11 11.49
CA ARG A 94 4.49 -24.94 10.29
C ARG A 94 4.78 -26.37 10.74
N PRO A 95 3.94 -27.39 10.40
CA PRO A 95 4.32 -28.78 10.63
C PRO A 95 5.59 -29.07 9.82
N LYS A 96 6.55 -29.80 10.41
CA LYS A 96 7.68 -30.35 9.66
C LYS A 96 7.11 -31.30 8.61
N GLY A 97 6.97 -30.81 7.37
CA GLY A 97 6.54 -31.61 6.24
C GLY A 97 7.49 -32.79 6.07
N HIS A 98 6.95 -34.00 6.14
CA HIS A 98 7.64 -35.22 5.79
C HIS A 98 7.94 -35.18 4.29
N LEU A 99 9.22 -35.13 3.92
CA LEU A 99 9.67 -35.30 2.54
C LEU A 99 9.44 -36.77 2.14
N PRO A 100 8.66 -37.07 1.10
CA PRO A 100 8.65 -38.42 0.54
C PRO A 100 9.97 -38.66 -0.21
N ASN A 101 10.48 -39.89 -0.06
CA ASN A 101 11.69 -40.41 -0.72
C ASN A 101 11.56 -40.46 -2.24
#